data_AF-A0A7C1HSY7-F1
#
_entry.id   AF-A0A7C1HSY7-F1
#
_cell.length_a   1.000
_cell.length_b   1.000
_cell.length_c   1.000
_cell.angle_alpha   90.00
_cell.angle_beta   90.00
_cell.angle_gamma   90.00
#
_symmetry.space_group_name_H-M   'P 1'
#
loop_
_entity.id
_entity.type
_entity.pdbx_description
1 polymer ?
#
loop_
_entity_poly.entity_id
_entity_poly.type
_entity_poly.pdbx_seq_one_letter_code
_entity_poly.pdbx_strand_id
1 'polypeptide(L)'
;MVDLDGDGQPDDFIYPENTVSCFFTMGDVDRDGTIGLRDGMLVLQALTGLNTTQGLIMPWAVDVNGDSKIGIEEVIYILQNIGELN
;
A
#
# COMPACT_ATOMS: atom_id res chain seq x y z
N MET A 1 1.26 22.59 -6.32
CA MET A 1 2.28 21.70 -5.74
C MET A 1 1.61 21.01 -4.58
N VAL A 2 1.49 19.69 -4.65
CA VAL A 2 0.83 18.87 -3.64
C VAL A 2 1.97 18.23 -2.82
N ASP A 3 1.86 18.34 -1.50
CA ASP A 3 2.74 17.75 -0.49
C ASP A 3 1.83 16.87 0.36
N LEU A 4 1.83 15.57 0.08
CA LEU A 4 0.94 14.58 0.69
C LEU A 4 1.56 13.95 1.95
N ASP A 5 2.88 13.96 2.09
CA ASP A 5 3.58 13.37 3.24
C ASP A 5 3.94 14.39 4.34
N GLY A 6 3.78 15.68 4.06
CA GLY A 6 3.85 16.78 5.02
C GLY A 6 5.28 17.20 5.37
N ASP A 7 6.27 16.88 4.54
CA ASP A 7 7.68 17.22 4.77
C ASP A 7 8.07 18.64 4.27
N GLY A 8 7.13 19.35 3.63
CA GLY A 8 7.34 20.68 3.10
C GLY A 8 8.10 20.71 1.77
N GLN A 9 8.35 19.55 1.16
CA GLN A 9 8.74 19.39 -0.24
C GLN A 9 7.52 19.02 -1.09
N PRO A 10 7.45 19.49 -2.35
CA PRO A 10 6.42 19.03 -3.27
C PRO A 10 6.70 17.58 -3.68
N ASP A 11 5.66 16.75 -3.67
CA ASP A 11 5.80 15.35 -4.11
C ASP A 11 6.12 15.29 -5.61
N ASP A 12 7.17 14.56 -5.95
CA ASP A 12 7.77 14.47 -7.30
C ASP A 12 6.97 13.61 -8.31
N PHE A 13 5.67 13.41 -8.12
CA PHE A 13 4.87 12.39 -8.82
C PHE A 13 4.74 12.51 -10.36
N ILE A 14 5.40 13.47 -11.04
CA ILE A 14 5.43 13.54 -12.50
C ILE A 14 6.80 14.01 -13.05
N TYR A 15 7.77 13.11 -13.24
CA TYR A 15 8.87 13.29 -14.21
C TYR A 15 9.11 12.00 -15.00
N PRO A 16 8.87 11.98 -16.33
CA PRO A 16 8.71 10.74 -17.12
C PRO A 16 9.99 10.11 -17.69
N GLU A 17 11.18 10.62 -17.42
CA GLU A 17 12.35 10.21 -18.23
C GLU A 17 13.38 9.35 -17.48
N ASN A 18 13.56 9.46 -16.15
CA ASN A 18 14.65 8.75 -15.44
C ASN A 18 14.39 8.47 -13.94
N THR A 19 13.18 8.66 -13.43
CA THR A 19 12.83 8.34 -12.04
C THR A 19 12.25 6.94 -12.04
N VAL A 20 12.79 6.02 -11.23
CA VAL A 20 12.13 4.75 -10.95
C VAL A 20 10.72 5.08 -10.51
N SER A 21 9.75 4.85 -11.40
CA SER A 21 8.35 5.10 -11.13
C SER A 21 7.99 4.22 -9.93
N CYS A 22 7.79 4.82 -8.77
CA CYS A 22 7.13 4.17 -7.66
C CYS A 22 5.66 4.08 -8.08
N PHE A 23 5.36 3.18 -9.01
CA PHE A 23 4.00 2.86 -9.42
C PHE A 23 3.35 2.28 -8.19
N PHE A 24 2.56 3.11 -7.55
CA PHE A 24 1.92 2.77 -6.31
C PHE A 24 0.66 1.99 -6.62
N THR A 25 0.76 0.67 -6.48
CA THR A 25 -0.36 -0.23 -6.72
C THR A 25 -1.13 -0.37 -5.42
N MET A 26 -2.41 0.00 -5.41
CA MET A 26 -3.26 -0.21 -4.23
C MET A 26 -3.29 -1.69 -3.87
N GLY A 27 -3.04 -2.02 -2.60
CA GLY A 27 -2.96 -3.41 -2.14
C GLY A 27 -1.61 -4.12 -2.38
N ASP A 28 -0.63 -3.47 -3.02
CA ASP A 28 0.77 -3.92 -3.03
C ASP A 28 1.47 -3.38 -1.77
N VAL A 29 1.55 -4.24 -0.75
CA VAL A 29 1.97 -3.89 0.61
C VAL A 29 3.48 -4.04 0.76
N ASP A 30 4.09 -4.99 0.03
CA ASP A 30 5.52 -5.23 0.08
C ASP A 30 6.35 -4.52 -0.99
N ARG A 31 5.68 -3.86 -1.94
CA ARG A 31 6.27 -3.11 -3.05
C ARG A 31 7.03 -3.98 -4.03
N ASP A 32 6.60 -5.22 -4.22
CA ASP A 32 7.13 -6.09 -5.26
C ASP A 32 6.56 -5.78 -6.66
N GLY A 33 5.60 -4.86 -6.74
CA GLY A 33 4.94 -4.43 -7.97
C GLY A 33 3.73 -5.27 -8.35
N THR A 34 3.33 -6.22 -7.50
CA THR A 34 2.19 -7.12 -7.71
C THR A 34 1.27 -7.17 -6.49
N ILE A 35 0.00 -7.50 -6.70
CA ILE A 35 -0.95 -7.75 -5.61
C ILE A 35 -1.05 -9.26 -5.41
N GLY A 36 -0.58 -9.76 -4.28
CA GLY A 36 -0.48 -11.18 -3.99
C GLY A 36 -0.89 -11.56 -2.56
N LEU A 37 -0.89 -12.87 -2.29
CA LEU A 37 -1.23 -13.40 -0.97
C LEU A 37 -0.24 -12.91 0.11
N ARG A 38 0.99 -12.58 -0.28
CA ARG A 38 2.01 -12.04 0.62
C ARG A 38 1.57 -10.70 1.20
N ASP A 39 0.97 -9.84 0.37
CA ASP A 39 0.41 -8.56 0.80
C ASP A 39 -0.69 -8.76 1.83
N GLY A 40 -1.64 -9.67 1.55
CA GLY A 40 -2.72 -9.99 2.49
C GLY A 40 -2.20 -10.54 3.82
N MET A 41 -1.14 -11.35 3.79
CA MET A 41 -0.49 -11.84 5.01
C MET A 41 0.17 -10.72 5.81
N LEU A 42 0.81 -9.74 5.17
CA LEU A 42 1.44 -8.60 5.84
C LEU A 42 0.39 -7.71 6.53
N VAL A 43 -0.75 -7.47 5.88
CA VAL A 43 -1.88 -6.75 6.51
C VAL A 43 -2.40 -7.52 7.73
N LEU A 44 -2.63 -8.83 7.62
CA LEU A 44 -3.07 -9.66 8.76
C LEU A 44 -2.06 -9.67 9.93
N GLN A 45 -0.76 -9.68 9.62
CA GLN A 45 0.28 -9.55 10.64
C GLN A 45 0.23 -8.18 11.34
N ALA A 46 0.01 -7.10 10.58
CA ALA A 46 -0.15 -5.77 11.14
C ALA A 46 -1.37 -5.68 12.07
N LEU A 47 -2.51 -6.25 11.66
CA LEU A 47 -3.74 -6.29 12.47
C LEU A 47 -3.58 -7.06 13.78
N THR A 48 -2.78 -8.12 13.78
CA THR A 48 -2.54 -8.96 14.96
C THR A 48 -1.46 -8.40 15.88
N GLY A 49 -0.86 -7.24 15.54
CA GLY A 49 0.23 -6.65 16.30
C GLY A 49 1.51 -7.47 16.25
N LEU A 50 1.64 -8.38 15.27
CA LEU A 50 2.88 -9.09 15.02
C LEU A 50 3.89 -8.08 14.48
N ASN A 51 4.97 -7.88 15.23
CA ASN A 51 6.00 -6.87 15.00
C ASN A 51 6.90 -7.15 13.77
N THR A 52 6.43 -7.94 12.81
CA THR A 52 7.15 -8.31 11.58
C THR A 52 7.04 -7.25 10.48
N THR A 53 6.21 -6.22 10.68
CA THR A 53 5.86 -5.23 9.66
C THR A 53 6.46 -3.84 9.89
N GLN A 54 7.24 -3.63 10.96
CA GLN A 54 7.90 -2.35 11.24
C GLN A 54 8.78 -1.92 10.04
N GLY A 55 8.31 -0.93 9.29
CA GLY A 55 9.00 -0.34 8.14
C GLY A 55 8.61 -0.86 6.76
N LEU A 56 7.78 -1.91 6.66
CA LEU A 56 7.35 -2.46 5.36
C LEU A 56 6.07 -1.80 4.85
N ILE A 57 5.15 -1.47 5.75
CA ILE A 57 3.81 -1.02 5.40
C ILE A 57 3.76 0.50 5.26
N MET A 58 3.45 0.99 4.05
CA MET A 58 3.08 2.40 3.82
C MET A 58 1.58 2.56 4.09
N PRO A 59 1.17 3.36 5.10
CA PRO A 59 -0.25 3.48 5.47
C PRO A 59 -1.14 3.89 4.29
N TRP A 60 -0.65 4.77 3.41
CA TRP A 60 -1.38 5.24 2.24
C TRP A 60 -1.48 4.21 1.09
N ALA A 61 -0.67 3.14 1.09
CA ALA A 61 -0.72 2.04 0.10
C ALA A 61 -1.78 1.01 0.42
N VAL A 62 -1.89 0.82 1.73
CA VAL A 62 -2.63 -0.24 2.31
C VAL A 62 -4.05 0.23 2.54
N ASP A 63 -4.27 1.47 2.99
CA ASP A 63 -5.59 2.07 3.15
C ASP A 63 -6.34 2.22 1.81
N VAL A 64 -6.97 1.12 1.37
CA VAL A 64 -7.69 1.03 0.09
C VAL A 64 -9.05 1.72 0.14
N ASN A 65 -9.61 1.92 1.34
CA ASN A 65 -10.94 2.48 1.53
C ASN A 65 -10.92 3.96 1.94
N GLY A 66 -9.75 4.51 2.28
CA GLY A 66 -9.52 5.90 2.65
C GLY A 66 -9.96 6.25 4.08
N ASP A 67 -10.12 5.27 4.98
CA ASP A 67 -10.59 5.50 6.35
C ASP A 67 -9.47 5.84 7.35
N SER A 68 -8.23 5.94 6.84
CA SER A 68 -7.00 6.20 7.59
C SER A 68 -6.65 5.10 8.59
N LYS A 69 -7.12 3.87 8.38
CA LYS A 69 -6.80 2.71 9.22
C LYS A 69 -6.34 1.54 8.35
N ILE A 70 -5.71 0.59 9.02
CA ILE A 70 -5.46 -0.74 8.47
C ILE A 70 -6.44 -1.67 9.19
N GLY A 71 -7.36 -2.22 8.43
CA GLY A 71 -8.48 -3.06 8.84
C GLY A 71 -8.53 -4.37 8.03
N ILE A 72 -9.67 -5.06 8.16
CA ILE A 72 -9.91 -6.30 7.42
C ILE A 72 -10.30 -6.01 5.96
N GLU A 73 -10.77 -4.80 5.70
CA GLU A 73 -11.18 -4.25 4.43
C GLU A 73 -10.06 -4.33 3.40
N GLU A 74 -8.83 -4.05 3.82
CA GLU A 74 -7.63 -4.12 2.99
C GLU A 74 -7.29 -5.55 2.60
N VAL A 75 -7.46 -6.50 3.53
CA VAL A 75 -7.31 -7.94 3.26
C VAL A 75 -8.36 -8.41 2.26
N ILE A 76 -9.61 -7.96 2.42
CA ILE A 76 -10.71 -8.31 1.51
C ILE A 76 -10.42 -7.78 0.11
N TYR A 77 -9.97 -6.54 -0.02
CA TYR A 77 -9.58 -5.95 -1.30
C TYR A 77 -8.50 -6.77 -2.00
N ILE A 78 -7.43 -7.13 -1.29
CA ILE A 78 -6.34 -7.96 -1.82
C ILE A 78 -6.87 -9.32 -2.30
N LEU A 79 -7.70 -9.99 -1.49
CA LEU A 79 -8.28 -11.29 -1.86
C LEU A 79 -9.26 -11.20 -3.04
N GLN A 80 -10.02 -10.11 -3.16
CA GLN A 80 -10.87 -9.84 -4.32
C GLN A 80 -10.04 -9.67 -5.59
N ASN A 81 -8.92 -8.94 -5.49
CA ASN A 81 -7.99 -8.74 -6.60
C ASN A 81 -7.38 -10.06 -7.07
N ILE A 82 -6.86 -10.87 -6.13
CA ILE A 82 -6.28 -12.20 -6.40
C ILE A 82 -7.33 -13.17 -6.96
N GLY A 83 -8.56 -13.10 -6.44
CA GLY A 83 -9.66 -13.93 -6.87
C GLY A 83 -10.31 -13.48 -8.18
N GLU A 84 -9.85 -12.38 -8.77
CA GLU A 84 -10.46 -11.73 -9.94
C GLU A 84 -11.96 -11.41 -9.73
N LEU A 85 -12.35 -11.18 -8.47
CA LEU A 85 -13.71 -10.86 -8.06
C LEU A 85 -13.86 -9.33 -8.06
N ASN A 86 -14.23 -8.79 -9.23
CA ASN A 86 -14.55 -7.38 -9.43
C ASN A 86 -15.99 -7.04 -8.99
#